data_AF-A0A7C3P0Y7-F1
#
_entry.id   AF-A0A7C3P0Y7-F1
#
_cell.length_a   1.000
_cell.length_b   1.000
_cell.length_c   1.000
_cell.angle_alpha   90.00
_cell.angle_beta   90.00
_cell.angle_gamma   90.00
#
_symmetry.space_group_name_H-M   'P 1'
#
loop_
_entity.id
_entity.type
_entity.pdbx_description
1 polymer ?
#
loop_
_entity_poly.entity_id
_entity_poly.type
_entity_poly.pdbx_seq_one_letter_code
_entity_poly.pdbx_strand_id
1 'polypeptide(L)'
;MGRTVNAGRLVTTMDAMNEAKRQLMTILDVLAGKLTITEACERLGVSKATFHRMRDQALQGALDGLVPQPAGRPAKPVDPKDQKIQVLEERIADLGVELEAERARTIVALVKPELLKDRSEKKSPPPMISNSSPEPPRGGSDSRPS
;
A
#
# COMPACT_ATOMS: atom_id res chain seq x y z
N MET A 1 36.42 -1.89 31.16
CA MET A 1 34.95 -2.03 31.13
C MET A 1 34.43 -1.45 29.81
N GLY A 2 33.92 -2.26 28.88
CA GLY A 2 33.24 -1.76 27.69
C GLY A 2 31.87 -1.20 28.06
N ARG A 3 31.52 0.00 27.58
CA ARG A 3 30.18 0.58 27.80
C ARG A 3 29.15 -0.23 27.00
N THR A 4 28.14 -0.78 27.65
CA THR A 4 27.00 -1.38 26.96
C THR A 4 26.12 -0.26 26.42
N VAL A 5 25.97 -0.19 25.11
CA VAL A 5 25.14 0.80 24.45
C VAL A 5 23.71 0.25 24.32
N ASN A 6 22.72 1.04 24.71
CA ASN A 6 21.32 0.69 24.55
C ASN A 6 20.75 1.41 23.32
N ALA A 7 20.38 0.65 22.28
CA ALA A 7 19.78 1.15 21.04
C ALA A 7 18.53 2.03 21.32
N GLY A 8 17.75 1.64 22.33
CA GLY A 8 16.62 2.37 22.88
C GLY A 8 16.92 3.82 23.24
N ARG A 9 18.10 4.06 23.81
CA ARG A 9 18.49 5.40 24.25
C ARG A 9 19.04 6.27 23.11
N LEU A 10 19.57 5.65 22.07
CA LEU A 10 20.12 6.38 20.92
C LEU A 10 19.00 6.96 20.06
N VAL A 11 18.00 6.16 19.73
CA VAL A 11 16.91 6.59 18.83
C VAL A 11 16.01 7.66 19.47
N THR A 12 15.84 7.66 20.81
CA THR A 12 15.08 8.72 21.48
C THR A 12 15.75 10.10 21.35
N THR A 13 17.09 10.14 21.28
CA THR A 13 17.87 11.37 21.15
C THR A 13 17.98 11.93 19.72
N MET A 14 17.52 11.21 18.70
CA MET A 14 17.57 11.68 17.31
C MET A 14 16.47 12.73 17.03
N ASP A 15 16.71 13.70 16.15
CA ASP A 15 15.65 14.63 15.71
C ASP A 15 14.82 13.95 14.60
N ALA A 16 13.69 13.35 15.01
CA ALA A 16 12.76 12.69 14.09
C ALA A 16 11.34 12.71 14.67
N MET A 17 10.35 12.55 13.79
CA MET A 17 8.94 12.39 14.20
C MET A 17 8.79 11.19 15.15
N ASN A 18 7.96 11.34 16.18
CA ASN A 18 7.75 10.31 17.21
C ASN A 18 7.36 8.93 16.66
N GLU A 19 6.71 8.91 15.49
CA GLU A 19 6.36 7.68 14.79
C GLU A 19 7.57 7.00 14.15
N ALA A 20 8.42 7.73 13.43
CA ALA A 20 9.66 7.21 12.85
C ALA A 20 10.59 6.63 13.92
N LYS A 21 10.68 7.29 15.09
CA LYS A 21 11.42 6.76 16.25
C LYS A 21 10.86 5.42 16.72
N ARG A 22 9.53 5.31 16.85
CA ARG A 22 8.86 4.07 17.28
C ARG A 22 9.07 2.93 16.27
N GLN A 23 8.99 3.24 14.98
CA GLN A 23 9.24 2.28 13.91
C GLN A 23 10.69 1.78 13.96
N LEU A 24 11.66 2.69 13.99
CA LEU A 24 13.08 2.33 14.07
C LEU A 24 13.40 1.51 15.31
N MET A 25 12.82 1.88 16.47
CA MET A 25 13.03 1.12 17.69
C MET A 25 12.51 -0.31 17.59
N THR A 26 11.32 -0.48 17.02
CA THR A 26 10.70 -1.79 16.84
C THR A 26 11.53 -2.65 15.87
N ILE A 27 12.06 -2.05 14.79
CA ILE A 27 12.95 -2.73 13.86
C ILE A 27 14.22 -3.21 14.58
N LEU A 28 14.84 -2.35 15.40
CA LEU A 28 16.04 -2.69 16.15
C LEU A 28 15.79 -3.78 17.21
N ASP A 29 14.64 -3.79 17.87
CA ASP A 29 14.26 -4.85 18.82
C ASP A 29 14.09 -6.21 18.12
N VAL A 30 13.54 -6.23 16.90
CA VAL A 30 13.44 -7.45 16.08
C VAL A 30 14.82 -7.94 15.64
N LEU A 31 15.68 -7.04 15.17
CA LEU A 31 17.06 -7.39 14.76
C LEU A 31 17.91 -7.88 15.94
N ALA A 32 17.65 -7.37 17.14
CA ALA A 32 18.29 -7.82 18.37
C ALA A 32 17.71 -9.13 18.92
N GLY A 33 16.70 -9.73 18.26
CA GLY A 33 16.05 -10.97 18.69
C GLY A 33 15.17 -10.84 19.94
N LYS A 34 14.83 -9.61 20.36
CA LYS A 34 13.99 -9.35 21.55
C LYS A 34 12.50 -9.38 21.24
N LEU A 35 12.15 -9.21 19.97
CA LEU A 35 10.78 -9.15 19.48
C LEU A 35 10.66 -10.00 18.22
N THR A 36 9.57 -10.73 18.07
CA THR A 36 9.29 -11.47 16.83
C THR A 36 8.75 -10.53 15.75
N ILE A 37 8.85 -10.94 14.49
CA ILE A 37 8.28 -10.18 13.37
C ILE A 37 6.76 -10.02 13.51
N THR A 38 6.07 -11.04 14.02
CA THR A 38 4.61 -11.00 14.21
C THR A 38 4.22 -9.96 15.26
N GLU A 39 4.87 -9.97 16.43
CA GLU A 39 4.62 -8.99 17.50
C GLU A 39 4.97 -7.55 17.06
N ALA A 40 6.02 -7.40 16.25
CA ALA A 40 6.39 -6.12 15.66
C ALA A 40 5.31 -5.57 14.70
N CYS A 41 4.73 -6.44 13.88
CA CYS A 41 3.64 -6.09 12.98
C CYS A 41 2.39 -5.65 13.75
N GLU A 42 2.04 -6.36 14.82
CA GLU A 42 0.92 -6.00 15.71
C GLU A 42 1.16 -4.66 16.40
N ARG A 43 2.36 -4.45 16.93
CA ARG A 43 2.74 -3.20 17.62
C ARG A 43 2.68 -1.97 16.72
N LEU A 44 3.02 -2.14 15.44
CA LEU A 44 3.04 -1.06 14.45
C LEU A 44 1.73 -0.98 13.63
N GLY A 45 0.83 -1.95 13.74
CA GLY A 45 -0.40 -2.00 12.95
C GLY A 45 -0.16 -2.20 11.45
N VAL A 46 0.91 -2.89 11.06
CA VAL A 46 1.31 -3.08 9.66
C VAL A 46 1.33 -4.55 9.25
N SER A 47 1.22 -4.82 7.94
CA SER A 47 1.39 -6.18 7.41
C SER A 47 2.86 -6.63 7.47
N LYS A 48 3.10 -7.95 7.45
CA LYS A 48 4.46 -8.51 7.38
C LYS A 48 5.24 -8.00 6.17
N ALA A 49 4.61 -7.89 5.00
CA ALA A 49 5.23 -7.37 3.79
C ALA A 49 5.69 -5.91 3.97
N THR A 50 4.83 -5.08 4.56
CA THR A 50 5.16 -3.68 4.90
C THR A 50 6.33 -3.61 5.88
N PHE A 51 6.32 -4.46 6.92
CA PHE A 51 7.41 -4.51 7.90
C PHE A 51 8.75 -4.91 7.26
N HIS A 52 8.76 -5.93 6.39
CA HIS A 52 9.96 -6.33 5.66
C HIS A 52 10.51 -5.18 4.83
N ARG A 53 9.66 -4.48 4.06
CA ARG A 53 10.08 -3.31 3.27
C ARG A 53 10.67 -2.21 4.15
N MET A 54 10.01 -1.87 5.26
CA MET A 54 10.49 -0.85 6.20
C MET A 54 11.85 -1.21 6.80
N ARG A 55 12.03 -2.47 7.18
CA ARG A 55 13.31 -2.99 7.69
C ARG A 55 14.40 -2.86 6.65
N ASP A 56 14.14 -3.29 5.42
CA ASP A 56 15.13 -3.30 4.35
C ASP A 56 15.53 -1.85 3.98
N GLN A 57 14.55 -0.93 3.92
CA GLN A 57 14.82 0.51 3.73
C GLN A 57 15.68 1.10 4.86
N ALA A 58 15.37 0.77 6.13
CA ALA A 58 16.14 1.27 7.27
C ALA A 58 17.58 0.76 7.27
N LEU A 59 17.79 -0.51 6.93
CA LEU A 59 19.12 -1.11 6.83
C LEU A 59 19.91 -0.56 5.64
N GLN A 60 19.27 -0.37 4.49
CA GLN A 60 19.91 0.23 3.32
C GLN A 60 20.33 1.67 3.63
N GLY A 61 19.45 2.49 4.21
CA GLY A 61 19.80 3.86 4.59
C GLY A 61 20.93 3.92 5.63
N ALA A 62 20.97 2.97 6.58
CA ALA A 62 22.08 2.86 7.52
C ALA A 62 23.39 2.50 6.80
N LEU A 63 23.35 1.58 5.83
CA LEU A 63 24.50 1.21 5.01
C LEU A 63 24.99 2.39 4.17
N ASP A 64 24.08 3.11 3.51
CA ASP A 64 24.40 4.28 2.68
C ASP A 64 25.05 5.39 3.51
N GLY A 65 24.60 5.59 4.75
CA GLY A 65 25.20 6.53 5.69
C GLY A 65 26.59 6.12 6.21
N LEU A 66 26.95 4.83 6.11
CA LEU A 66 28.29 4.33 6.46
C LEU A 66 29.28 4.44 5.29
N VAL A 67 28.80 4.65 4.06
CA VAL A 67 29.68 4.87 2.90
C VAL A 67 30.38 6.23 3.08
N PRO A 68 31.72 6.30 2.97
CA PRO A 68 32.45 7.56 3.04
C PRO A 68 31.98 8.50 1.94
N GLN A 69 31.20 9.52 2.31
CA GLN A 69 30.84 10.58 1.39
C GLN A 69 32.07 11.49 1.22
N PRO A 70 32.48 11.80 -0.03
CA PRO A 70 33.59 12.73 -0.24
C PRO A 70 33.29 14.04 0.48
N ALA A 71 34.26 14.55 1.25
CA ALA A 71 34.09 15.77 2.02
C ALA A 71 33.76 16.94 1.10
N GLY A 72 32.49 17.37 1.08
CA GLY A 72 32.03 18.52 0.33
C GLY A 72 30.57 18.83 0.67
N ARG A 73 30.36 20.03 1.26
CA ARG A 73 29.14 20.86 1.44
C ARG A 73 27.75 20.16 1.46
N PRO A 74 26.85 20.50 2.41
CA PRO A 74 25.50 19.90 2.52
C PRO A 74 24.75 19.82 1.19
N ALA A 75 23.98 18.73 1.06
CA ALA A 75 23.33 18.21 -0.15
C ALA A 75 22.90 19.30 -1.15
N LYS A 76 23.36 19.16 -2.40
CA LYS A 76 22.82 19.92 -3.53
C LYS A 76 21.30 19.66 -3.65
N PRO A 77 20.52 20.62 -4.16
CA PRO A 77 19.14 20.37 -4.55
C PRO A 77 19.09 19.13 -5.47
N VAL A 78 18.13 18.24 -5.20
CA VAL A 78 17.92 16.95 -5.88
C VAL A 78 18.17 17.10 -7.38
N ASP A 79 19.11 16.33 -7.92
CA ASP A 79 19.39 16.35 -9.35
C ASP A 79 18.12 15.89 -10.08
N PRO A 80 17.66 16.56 -11.16
CA PRO A 80 16.55 16.07 -11.98
C PRO A 80 16.75 14.62 -12.47
N LYS A 81 17.98 14.09 -12.46
CA LYS A 81 18.25 12.66 -12.66
C LYS A 81 17.76 11.78 -11.51
N ASP A 82 17.95 12.21 -10.26
CA ASP A 82 17.50 11.45 -9.08
C ASP A 82 15.97 11.40 -9.01
N GLN A 83 15.30 12.48 -9.42
CA GLN A 83 13.84 12.49 -9.58
C GLN A 83 13.38 11.51 -10.66
N LYS A 84 14.09 11.46 -11.80
CA LYS A 84 13.78 10.49 -12.87
C LYS A 84 14.00 9.05 -12.39
N ILE A 85 15.05 8.80 -11.61
CA ILE A 85 15.31 7.47 -11.06
C ILE A 85 14.17 7.05 -10.13
N GLN A 86 13.73 7.91 -9.21
CA GLN A 86 12.61 7.61 -8.32
C GLN A 86 11.31 7.32 -9.10
N VAL A 87 10.98 8.14 -10.11
CA VAL A 87 9.80 7.92 -10.96
C VAL A 87 9.90 6.60 -11.72
N LEU A 88 11.10 6.25 -12.21
CA LEU A 88 11.31 4.98 -12.91
C LEU A 88 11.23 3.78 -11.96
N GLU A 89 11.74 3.88 -10.75
CA GLU A 89 11.65 2.84 -9.72
C GLU A 89 10.20 2.59 -9.29
N GLU A 90 9.42 3.65 -9.08
CA GLU A 90 7.97 3.54 -8.84
C GLU A 90 7.27 2.84 -10.00
N ARG A 91 7.62 3.20 -11.24
CA ARG A 91 7.02 2.58 -12.42
C ARG A 91 7.37 1.09 -12.55
N ILE A 92 8.61 0.71 -12.22
CA ILE A 92 9.03 -0.69 -12.22
C ILE A 92 8.27 -1.48 -11.16
N ALA A 93 8.06 -0.90 -9.97
CA ALA A 93 7.29 -1.53 -8.90
C ALA A 93 5.83 -1.77 -9.33
N ASP A 94 5.18 -0.76 -9.91
CA ASP A 94 3.80 -0.87 -10.40
C ASP A 94 3.66 -1.94 -11.50
N LEU A 95 4.56 -1.92 -12.48
CA LEU A 95 4.59 -2.89 -13.57
C LEU A 95 4.86 -4.31 -13.06
N GLY A 96 5.68 -4.46 -12.02
CA GLY A 96 5.92 -5.75 -11.36
C GLY A 96 4.64 -6.34 -10.77
N VAL A 97 3.87 -5.53 -10.05
CA VAL A 97 2.58 -5.93 -9.45
C VAL A 97 1.58 -6.34 -10.54
N GLU A 98 1.49 -5.58 -11.63
CA GLU A 98 0.58 -5.90 -12.75
C GLU A 98 0.96 -7.22 -13.42
N LEU A 99 2.27 -7.42 -13.67
CA LEU A 99 2.79 -8.64 -14.27
C LEU A 99 2.57 -9.86 -13.35
N GLU A 100 2.74 -9.74 -12.05
CA GLU A 100 2.41 -10.80 -11.09
C GLU A 100 0.92 -11.12 -11.07
N ALA A 101 0.06 -10.10 -11.10
CA ALA A 101 -1.39 -10.28 -11.15
C ALA A 101 -1.83 -11.01 -12.42
N GLU A 102 -1.24 -10.65 -13.58
CA GLU A 102 -1.58 -11.29 -14.85
C GLU A 102 -1.03 -12.72 -14.95
N ARG A 103 0.18 -12.96 -14.42
CA ARG A 103 0.71 -14.32 -14.25
C ARG A 103 -0.19 -15.17 -13.36
N ALA A 104 -0.67 -14.63 -12.24
CA ALA A 104 -1.57 -15.33 -11.35
C ALA A 104 -2.89 -15.71 -12.06
N ARG A 105 -3.49 -14.78 -12.82
CA ARG A 105 -4.70 -15.05 -13.63
C ARG A 105 -4.46 -16.16 -14.65
N THR A 106 -3.32 -16.12 -15.33
CA THR A 106 -2.95 -17.15 -16.33
C THR A 106 -2.80 -18.52 -15.68
N ILE A 107 -2.11 -18.61 -14.54
CA ILE A 107 -1.93 -19.87 -13.80
C ILE A 107 -3.29 -20.42 -13.35
N VAL A 108 -4.18 -19.57 -12.81
CA VAL A 108 -5.54 -19.99 -12.42
C VAL A 108 -6.34 -20.51 -13.61
N ALA A 109 -6.26 -19.83 -14.76
CA ALA A 109 -6.93 -20.25 -15.99
C ALA A 109 -6.44 -21.63 -16.48
N LEU A 110 -5.14 -21.90 -16.38
CA LEU A 110 -4.53 -23.15 -16.84
C LEU A 110 -4.75 -24.31 -15.86
N VAL A 111 -4.69 -24.06 -14.55
CA VAL A 111 -4.78 -25.11 -13.52
C VAL A 111 -6.23 -25.46 -13.18
N LYS A 112 -7.13 -24.47 -13.13
CA LYS A 112 -8.52 -24.69 -12.72
C LYS A 112 -9.50 -23.72 -13.42
N PRO A 113 -9.80 -23.94 -14.71
CA PRO A 113 -10.60 -23.04 -15.53
C PRO A 113 -12.05 -22.85 -15.07
N GLU A 114 -12.59 -23.75 -14.25
CA GLU A 114 -13.95 -23.66 -13.68
C GLU A 114 -14.12 -22.49 -12.71
N LEU A 115 -13.06 -22.07 -12.03
CA LEU A 115 -13.10 -20.95 -11.07
C LEU A 115 -13.28 -19.57 -11.73
N LEU A 116 -13.07 -19.48 -13.05
CA LEU A 116 -13.30 -18.24 -13.80
C LEU A 116 -14.76 -18.09 -14.28
N LYS A 117 -15.55 -19.18 -14.30
CA LYS A 117 -16.92 -19.22 -14.85
C LYS A 117 -17.99 -18.87 -13.80
N ASP A 118 -17.70 -19.04 -12.51
CA ASP A 118 -18.67 -18.86 -11.42
C ASP A 118 -19.11 -17.39 -11.18
N ARG A 119 -18.42 -16.40 -11.76
CA ARG A 119 -18.76 -14.98 -11.56
C ARG A 119 -19.79 -14.42 -12.56
N SER A 120 -20.05 -15.11 -13.67
CA SER A 120 -20.99 -14.63 -14.71
C SER A 120 -22.40 -15.23 -14.64
N GLU A 121 -22.64 -16.31 -13.87
CA GLU A 121 -23.92 -17.05 -13.95
C GLU A 121 -24.90 -16.83 -12.79
N LYS A 122 -24.54 -16.04 -11.75
CA LYS A 122 -25.47 -15.73 -10.64
C LYS A 122 -26.04 -14.32 -10.72
N LYS A 123 -26.80 -14.02 -11.78
CA LYS A 123 -27.84 -12.99 -11.74
C LYS A 123 -28.96 -13.25 -12.76
N SER A 124 -29.91 -14.09 -12.37
CA SER A 124 -31.33 -14.15 -12.77
C SER A 124 -31.99 -15.28 -11.95
N PRO A 125 -33.32 -15.34 -11.66
CA PRO A 125 -34.48 -14.52 -12.10
C PRO A 125 -35.41 -14.19 -10.87
N PRO A 126 -36.76 -13.94 -10.87
CA PRO A 126 -37.87 -14.32 -11.79
C PRO A 126 -38.74 -13.14 -12.34
N PRO A 127 -39.60 -13.40 -13.35
CA PRO A 127 -40.43 -12.38 -13.99
C PRO A 127 -41.64 -12.04 -13.13
N MET A 128 -41.97 -10.75 -13.00
CA MET A 128 -43.23 -10.33 -12.37
C MET A 128 -44.17 -9.67 -13.40
N ILE A 129 -45.28 -10.39 -13.53
CA ILE A 129 -46.51 -10.20 -14.29
C ILE A 129 -47.03 -8.76 -14.29
N SER A 130 -47.52 -8.36 -15.46
CA SER A 130 -48.34 -7.18 -15.75
C SER A 130 -49.46 -6.93 -14.74
N ASN A 131 -49.65 -5.69 -14.31
CA ASN A 131 -51.00 -5.16 -14.23
C ASN A 131 -51.06 -3.63 -14.32
N SER A 132 -52.04 -3.20 -15.11
CA SER A 132 -52.56 -1.86 -15.35
C SER A 132 -52.78 -1.03 -14.08
N SER A 133 -52.34 0.22 -14.08
CA SER A 133 -52.90 1.27 -13.21
C SER A 133 -53.69 2.28 -14.05
N PRO A 134 -54.89 2.69 -13.61
CA PRO A 134 -55.81 3.52 -14.38
C PRO A 134 -55.50 5.01 -14.21
N GLU A 135 -55.43 5.76 -15.31
CA GLU A 135 -55.43 7.22 -15.27
C GLU A 135 -56.88 7.72 -15.34
N PRO A 136 -57.40 8.44 -14.33
CA PRO A 136 -58.75 8.97 -14.37
C PRO A 136 -58.84 10.22 -15.28
N PRO A 137 -59.98 10.44 -15.94
CA PRO A 137 -60.11 11.42 -17.01
C PRO A 137 -60.30 12.85 -16.45
N ARG A 138 -59.61 13.82 -17.03
CA ARG A 138 -60.03 15.23 -16.99
C ARG A 138 -60.00 15.80 -18.40
N GLY A 139 -61.13 15.66 -19.08
CA GLY A 139 -61.43 16.40 -20.30
C GLY A 139 -61.99 17.79 -19.99
N GLY A 140 -61.91 18.64 -21.02
CA GLY A 140 -62.75 19.82 -21.25
C GLY A 140 -62.32 21.09 -20.52
N SER A 141 -61.60 22.01 -21.16
CA SER A 141 -62.12 23.08 -22.02
C SER A 141 -62.76 24.24 -21.25
N ASP A 142 -62.06 25.38 -21.20
CA ASP A 142 -62.53 26.68 -21.72
C ASP A 142 -61.59 27.80 -21.23
N SER A 143 -60.85 28.45 -22.12
CA SER A 143 -61.29 29.61 -22.90
C SER A 143 -61.49 30.87 -22.03
N ARG A 144 -60.46 31.74 -21.95
CA ARG A 144 -60.53 33.09 -22.56
C ARG A 144 -59.20 33.87 -22.43
N PRO A 145 -58.79 34.61 -23.48
CA PRO A 145 -57.54 35.36 -23.52
C PRO A 145 -57.71 36.86 -23.27
N SER A 146 -56.54 37.52 -23.16
CA SER A 146 -56.22 38.95 -23.29
C SER A 146 -56.50 39.87 -22.12
#